data_AF-D1BAB1-F1
#
_entry.id   AF-D1BAB1-F1
#
_cell.length_a   1.000
_cell.length_b   1.000
_cell.length_c   1.000
_cell.angle_alpha   90.00
_cell.angle_beta   90.00
_cell.angle_gamma   90.00
#
_symmetry.space_group_name_H-M   'P 1'
#
loop_
_entity.id
_entity.type
_entity.pdbx_description
1 polymer ?
#
loop_
_entity_poly.entity_id
_entity_poly.type
_entity_poly.pdbx_seq_one_letter_code
_entity_poly.pdbx_strand_id
1 'polypeptide(L)'
;MSIGAIDDFMYRGAMLLKTNGVVKWFNATKGYGFITAEDGKDVFVHFSAIQQEGFKTLEEGQRVSFEVVEGSKGPQAANVEKL
;
A
#
# COMPACT_ATOMS: atom_id res chain seq x y z
N MET A 1 2.10 -27.36 24.89
CA MET A 1 2.31 -26.71 23.58
C MET A 1 1.12 -25.82 23.33
N SER A 2 1.21 -24.56 23.76
CA SER A 2 0.14 -23.57 23.56
C SER A 2 0.32 -22.89 22.21
N ILE A 3 -0.78 -22.70 21.52
CA ILE A 3 -0.87 -22.09 20.18
C ILE A 3 -0.44 -20.62 20.17
N GLY A 4 -0.17 -20.00 21.33
CA GLY A 4 0.27 -18.59 21.45
C GLY A 4 1.76 -18.32 21.20
N ALA A 5 2.58 -19.34 20.87
CA ALA A 5 4.00 -19.14 20.56
C ALA A 5 4.28 -18.96 19.05
N ILE A 6 3.32 -19.32 18.18
CA ILE A 6 3.46 -19.15 16.74
C ILE A 6 3.08 -17.73 16.28
N ASP A 7 2.22 -17.02 17.03
CA ASP A 7 1.85 -15.63 16.72
C ASP A 7 2.97 -14.62 17.09
N ASP A 8 3.70 -14.82 18.19
CA ASP A 8 4.76 -13.89 18.64
C ASP A 8 6.01 -13.95 17.74
N PHE A 9 6.43 -15.15 17.31
CA PHE A 9 7.61 -15.32 16.46
C PHE A 9 7.41 -14.77 15.04
N MET A 10 6.16 -14.75 14.54
CA MET A 10 5.80 -14.15 13.26
C MET A 10 5.61 -12.63 13.36
N TYR A 11 5.29 -12.07 14.53
CA TYR A 11 5.12 -10.62 14.73
C TYR A 11 6.43 -9.85 14.98
N ARG A 12 7.53 -10.56 15.28
CA ARG A 12 8.86 -9.96 15.54
C ARG A 12 9.62 -9.55 14.28
N GLY A 13 9.10 -9.82 13.09
CA GLY A 13 9.63 -9.34 11.81
C GLY A 13 8.77 -8.20 11.24
N ALA A 14 8.80 -7.03 11.88
CA ALA A 14 8.18 -5.79 11.41
C ALA A 14 6.75 -5.93 10.85
N MET A 15 5.76 -5.95 11.74
CA MET A 15 4.38 -5.57 11.39
C MET A 15 4.38 -4.07 11.02
N LEU A 16 4.85 -3.74 9.82
CA LEU A 16 4.41 -2.52 9.15
C LEU A 16 2.94 -2.75 8.83
N LEU A 17 2.06 -1.99 9.48
CA LEU A 17 0.61 -2.16 9.37
C LEU A 17 0.20 -1.93 7.91
N LYS A 18 -0.04 -3.02 7.19
CA LYS A 18 -0.70 -2.98 5.89
C LYS A 18 -2.07 -2.33 6.06
N THR A 19 -2.32 -1.32 5.24
CA THR A 19 -3.53 -0.51 5.19
C THR A 19 -4.19 -0.74 3.85
N ASN A 20 -5.51 -0.86 3.82
CA ASN A 20 -6.23 -0.93 2.55
C ASN A 20 -6.73 0.45 2.15
N GLY A 21 -7.06 0.57 0.87
CA GLY A 21 -7.67 1.76 0.34
C GLY A 21 -8.21 1.55 -1.06
N VAL A 22 -8.74 2.64 -1.60
CA VAL A 22 -9.31 2.71 -2.93
C VAL A 22 -8.51 3.72 -3.73
N VAL A 23 -8.07 3.34 -4.92
CA VAL A 23 -7.33 4.23 -5.82
C VAL A 23 -8.24 5.38 -6.22
N LYS A 24 -7.89 6.59 -5.81
CA LYS A 24 -8.65 7.81 -6.11
C LYS A 24 -8.47 8.24 -7.55
N TRP A 25 -7.23 8.15 -8.03
CA TRP A 25 -6.85 8.32 -9.43
C TRP A 25 -5.39 7.88 -9.59
N PHE A 26 -5.03 7.43 -10.79
CA PHE A 26 -3.65 7.09 -11.13
C PHE A 26 -3.35 7.47 -12.57
N ASN A 27 -2.25 8.19 -12.78
CA ASN A 27 -1.81 8.55 -14.12
C ASN A 27 -0.69 7.61 -14.57
N ALA A 28 -1.03 6.63 -15.40
CA ALA A 28 -0.08 5.65 -15.93
C ALA A 28 1.04 6.29 -16.78
N THR A 29 0.75 7.39 -17.47
CA THR A 29 1.74 8.11 -18.29
C THR A 29 2.77 8.85 -17.43
N LYS A 30 2.33 9.41 -16.30
CA LYS A 30 3.21 10.12 -15.36
C LYS A 30 3.82 9.21 -14.29
N GLY A 31 3.23 8.04 -14.05
CA GLY A 31 3.69 7.04 -13.08
C GLY A 31 3.37 7.36 -11.62
N TYR A 32 2.36 8.18 -11.34
CA TYR A 32 1.95 8.48 -9.97
C TYR A 32 0.44 8.69 -9.84
N GLY A 33 -0.05 8.60 -8.61
CA GLY A 33 -1.45 8.75 -8.27
C GLY A 33 -1.67 8.97 -6.79
N PHE A 34 -2.93 8.84 -6.37
CA PHE A 34 -3.34 8.87 -4.97
C PHE A 34 -4.29 7.72 -4.66
N ILE A 35 -4.17 7.21 -3.44
CA ILE A 35 -5.04 6.19 -2.87
C ILE A 35 -5.73 6.81 -1.66
N THR A 36 -7.04 6.71 -1.60
CA THR A 36 -7.81 7.03 -0.41
C THR A 36 -7.74 5.84 0.53
N ALA A 37 -7.01 5.96 1.64
CA ALA A 37 -6.97 4.93 2.68
C ALA A 37 -8.34 4.76 3.34
N GLU A 38 -8.59 3.62 3.99
CA GLU A 38 -9.83 3.39 4.75
C GLU A 38 -10.06 4.42 5.88
N ASP A 39 -8.99 5.02 6.40
CA ASP A 39 -9.03 6.13 7.37
C ASP A 39 -9.46 7.48 6.74
N GLY A 40 -9.72 7.51 5.43
CA GLY A 40 -10.13 8.71 4.68
C GLY A 40 -8.99 9.65 4.29
N LYS A 41 -7.73 9.27 4.57
CA LYS A 41 -6.54 10.04 4.20
C LYS A 41 -6.12 9.74 2.77
N ASP A 42 -5.77 10.79 2.03
CA ASP A 42 -5.16 10.67 0.71
C ASP A 42 -3.66 10.32 0.86
N VAL A 43 -3.26 9.18 0.31
CA VAL A 43 -1.88 8.66 0.35
C VAL A 43 -1.30 8.71 -1.05
N PHE A 44 -0.12 9.31 -1.19
CA PHE A 44 0.57 9.40 -2.47
C PHE A 44 1.10 8.04 -2.91
N VAL A 45 0.92 7.66 -4.17
CA VAL A 45 1.47 6.41 -4.72
C VAL A 45 2.31 6.68 -5.96
N HIS A 46 3.48 6.06 -6.02
CA HIS A 46 4.36 6.06 -7.20
C HIS A 46 4.40 4.66 -7.82
N PHE A 47 4.58 4.57 -9.14
CA PHE A 47 4.61 3.29 -9.85
C PHE A 47 5.68 2.34 -9.28
N SER A 48 6.77 2.88 -8.73
CA SER A 48 7.85 2.08 -8.13
C SER A 48 7.40 1.28 -6.90
N ALA A 49 6.37 1.76 -6.19
CA ALA A 49 5.83 1.11 -5.01
C ALA A 49 4.87 -0.04 -5.34
N ILE A 50 4.43 -0.16 -6.60
CA ILE A 50 3.49 -1.19 -7.04
C ILE A 50 4.23 -2.53 -7.18
N GLN A 51 3.76 -3.52 -6.42
CA GLN A 51 4.20 -4.92 -6.45
C GLN A 51 3.43 -5.66 -7.54
N GLN A 52 3.79 -5.41 -8.79
CA GLN A 52 3.25 -6.13 -9.94
C GLN A 52 4.36 -6.33 -10.98
N GLU A 53 4.32 -7.49 -11.63
CA GLU A 53 5.13 -7.75 -12.82
C GLU A 53 4.55 -7.05 -14.06
N GLY A 54 5.44 -6.59 -14.95
CA GLY A 54 5.05 -5.88 -16.17
C GLY A 54 4.65 -4.42 -15.94
N PHE A 55 3.49 -4.01 -16.46
CA PHE A 55 3.08 -2.60 -16.47
C PHE A 55 2.46 -2.17 -15.13
N LYS A 56 3.27 -1.48 -14.33
CA LYS A 56 2.93 -1.01 -12.96
C LYS A 56 1.94 0.15 -12.98
N THR A 57 0.66 -0.18 -13.02
CA THR A 57 -0.45 0.78 -13.06
C THR A 57 -1.57 0.41 -12.12
N LEU A 58 -2.38 1.40 -11.75
CA LEU A 58 -3.59 1.25 -10.94
C LEU A 58 -4.78 1.84 -11.69
N GLU A 59 -5.96 1.28 -11.44
CA GLU A 59 -7.22 1.77 -12.01
C GLU A 59 -8.00 2.57 -10.96
N GLU A 60 -8.68 3.63 -11.37
CA GLU A 60 -9.54 4.40 -10.47
C GLU A 60 -10.66 3.51 -9.90
N GLY A 61 -10.92 3.62 -8.59
CA GLY A 61 -11.88 2.77 -7.88
C GLY A 61 -11.34 1.39 -7.51
N GLN A 62 -10.11 1.03 -7.91
CA GLN A 62 -9.52 -0.26 -7.58
C GLN A 62 -9.15 -0.35 -6.09
N ARG A 63 -9.42 -1.50 -5.48
CA ARG A 63 -9.00 -1.80 -4.11
C ARG A 63 -7.54 -2.25 -4.10
N VAL A 64 -6.78 -1.72 -3.15
CA VAL A 64 -5.36 -2.02 -2.99
C VAL A 64 -5.01 -2.14 -1.51
N SER A 65 -4.04 -2.98 -1.22
CA SER A 65 -3.38 -3.09 0.09
C SER A 65 -1.98 -2.50 -0.03
N PHE A 66 -1.58 -1.66 0.92
CA PHE A 66 -0.30 -0.96 0.89
C PHE A 66 0.16 -0.59 2.29
N GLU A 67 1.43 -0.25 2.43
CA GLU A 67 2.00 0.25 3.68
C GLU A 67 2.11 1.78 3.60
N VAL A 68 1.68 2.47 4.65
CA VAL A 68 1.85 3.93 4.74
C VAL A 68 3.21 4.23 5.34
N VAL A 69 4.07 4.89 4.57
CA VAL A 69 5.38 5.36 5.05
C VAL A 69 5.46 6.87 4.93
N GLU A 70 6.24 7.49 5.82
CA GLU A 70 6.45 8.94 5.79
C GLU A 70 7.50 9.27 4.72
N GLY A 71 7.08 10.01 3.69
CA GLY A 71 7.95 10.45 2.60
C GLY A 71 8.25 11.94 2.66
N SER A 72 9.17 12.39 1.80
CA SER A 72 9.56 13.82 1.71
C SER A 72 8.40 14.76 1.32
N LYS A 73 7.29 14.22 0.82
CA LYS A 73 6.08 14.96 0.41
C LYS A 73 4.86 14.63 1.28
N GLY A 74 5.05 13.98 2.42
CA GLY A 74 3.99 13.48 3.28
C GLY A 74 3.77 11.97 3.14
N PRO A 75 2.59 11.45 3.57
CA PRO A 75 2.28 10.03 3.53
C PRO A 75 2.34 9.46 2.11
N GLN A 76 3.16 8.42 1.93
CA GLN A 76 3.29 7.70 0.66
C GLN A 76 3.03 6.20 0.86
N ALA A 77 2.49 5.57 -0.17
CA ALA A 77 2.21 4.15 -0.21
C ALA A 77 3.46 3.38 -0.64
N ALA A 78 3.82 2.36 0.12
CA ALA A 78 4.85 1.38 -0.17
C ALA A 78 4.21 -0.01 -0.33
N ASN A 79 4.90 -0.92 -1.03
CA ASN A 79 4.46 -2.30 -1.21
C ASN A 79 2.99 -2.44 -1.61
N VAL A 80 2.58 -1.68 -2.64
CA VAL A 80 1.20 -1.63 -3.09
C VAL A 80 0.86 -2.89 -3.87
N GLU A 81 -0.11 -3.63 -3.35
CA GLU A 81 -0.64 -4.86 -3.92
C GLU A 81 -2.10 -4.64 -4.33
N LYS A 82 -2.47 -5.14 -5.51
CA LYS A 82 -3.85 -5.13 -5.99
C LYS A 82 -4.64 -6.23 -5.27
N LEU A 83 -5.85 -5.90 -4.80
CA LEU A 83 -6.78 -6.85 -4.19
C LEU A 83 -7.79 -7.38 -5.21
#